data_AF-A0A3N5JNT5-F1
#
_entry.id   AF-A0A3N5JNT5-F1
#
_cell.length_a   1.000
_cell.length_b   1.000
_cell.length_c   1.000
_cell.angle_alpha   90.00
_cell.angle_beta   90.00
_cell.angle_gamma   90.00
#
_symmetry.space_group_name_H-M   'P 1'
#
loop_
_entity.id
_entity.type
_entity.pdbx_description
1 polymer ?
#
loop_
_entity_poly.entity_id
_entity_poly.type
_entity_poly.pdbx_seq_one_letter_code
_entity_poly.pdbx_strand_id
1 'polypeptide(L)'
;MKPIPFRIPWIQHQCADCLRIAIIASALCCMQVSAQPTPAHPDWSSFQFLLGEWTGEGSGDPGQGTGTFTFSMDLQNHVIIRRNQSGFPATKTHAAFSHNDLMVVYQEPGKPTSAMYFDNEGHTIQYHTALPTNGKSITFTSDPLPARPRFQLSYTSLSPDSLLIIFEIAPPSTPDHFTKYLEGRAYRSGTVPVIQSEEKQK
;
A
#
# COMPACT_ATOMS: atom_id res chain seq x y z
N MET A 1 17.32 44.26 -93.43
CA MET A 1 16.81 44.37 -92.04
C MET A 1 17.79 43.67 -91.12
N LYS A 2 18.31 44.38 -90.10
CA LYS A 2 19.36 43.92 -89.17
C LYS A 2 18.72 43.26 -87.93
N PRO A 3 19.31 42.20 -87.34
CA PRO A 3 18.93 41.76 -86.01
C PRO A 3 19.66 42.57 -84.92
N ILE A 4 18.89 42.93 -83.89
CA ILE A 4 19.27 43.72 -82.72
C ILE A 4 19.83 42.75 -81.65
N PRO A 5 21.03 42.99 -81.07
CA PRO A 5 21.41 42.30 -79.84
C PRO A 5 20.88 43.09 -78.62
N PHE A 6 20.02 42.42 -77.85
CA PHE A 6 19.52 42.87 -76.55
C PHE A 6 20.66 42.90 -75.51
N ARG A 7 20.87 44.05 -74.87
CA ARG A 7 21.55 44.17 -73.57
C ARG A 7 20.49 44.04 -72.47
N ILE A 8 20.72 43.17 -71.49
CA ILE A 8 20.04 43.24 -70.17
C ILE A 8 21.13 43.47 -69.12
N PRO A 9 20.96 44.49 -68.24
CA PRO A 9 22.00 44.88 -67.30
C PRO A 9 21.63 44.54 -65.83
N TRP A 10 22.65 44.43 -64.98
CA TRP A 10 22.70 44.52 -63.50
C TRP A 10 21.60 43.84 -62.65
N ILE A 11 22.00 42.89 -61.81
CA ILE A 11 21.47 42.79 -60.44
C ILE A 11 22.64 42.86 -59.46
N GLN A 12 22.71 44.02 -58.80
CA GLN A 12 23.54 44.30 -57.65
C GLN A 12 22.93 43.70 -56.37
N HIS A 13 23.82 43.21 -55.51
CA HIS A 13 23.82 43.30 -54.06
C HIS A 13 22.48 43.24 -53.30
N GLN A 14 22.28 42.14 -52.58
CA GLN A 14 21.79 42.15 -51.20
C GLN A 14 22.03 40.77 -50.56
N CYS A 15 23.18 40.60 -49.91
CA CYS A 15 23.52 39.37 -49.18
C CYS A 15 24.24 39.78 -47.88
N ALA A 16 23.51 40.38 -46.95
CA ALA A 16 24.07 40.69 -45.62
C ALA A 16 23.04 40.76 -44.48
N ASP A 17 21.76 41.05 -44.75
CA ASP A 17 20.82 41.36 -43.65
C ASP A 17 19.96 40.19 -43.15
N CYS A 18 19.98 39.03 -43.81
CA CYS A 18 19.16 37.89 -43.37
C CYS A 18 19.74 37.13 -42.17
N LEU A 19 21.02 37.34 -41.81
CA LEU A 19 21.69 36.47 -40.83
C LEU A 19 21.47 36.89 -39.36
N ARG A 20 21.05 38.13 -39.09
CA ARG A 20 20.87 38.61 -37.70
C ARG A 20 19.50 38.33 -37.09
N ILE A 21 18.46 38.11 -37.91
CA ILE A 21 17.10 37.86 -37.42
C ILE A 21 16.90 36.38 -37.02
N ALA A 22 17.72 35.47 -37.54
CA ALA A 22 17.55 34.03 -37.30
C ALA A 22 17.95 33.56 -35.88
N ILE A 23 18.79 34.32 -35.15
CA ILE A 23 19.31 33.87 -33.84
C ILE A 23 18.33 34.17 -32.69
N ILE A 24 17.49 35.21 -32.80
CA ILE A 24 16.56 35.60 -31.74
C ILE A 24 15.29 34.73 -31.74
N ALA A 25 14.91 34.16 -32.89
CA ALA A 25 13.71 33.32 -33.00
C ALA A 25 13.88 31.89 -32.47
N SER A 26 15.12 31.39 -32.34
CA SER A 26 15.37 29.99 -31.96
C SER A 26 15.49 29.75 -30.44
N ALA A 27 15.64 30.80 -29.63
CA ALA A 27 15.79 30.70 -28.18
C ALA A 27 14.46 30.70 -27.41
N LEU A 28 13.33 31.01 -28.06
CA LEU A 28 12.03 31.16 -27.39
C LEU A 28 11.16 29.89 -27.40
N CYS A 29 11.59 28.82 -28.06
CA CYS A 29 10.79 27.59 -28.22
C CYS A 29 11.08 26.52 -27.15
N CYS A 30 12.09 26.72 -26.29
CA CYS A 30 12.52 25.69 -25.31
C CYS A 30 11.88 25.80 -23.91
N MET A 31 10.91 26.69 -23.67
CA MET A 31 10.32 26.92 -22.34
C MET A 31 8.84 26.54 -22.20
N GLN A 32 8.34 25.61 -23.02
CA GLN A 32 7.04 24.98 -22.73
C GLN A 32 7.23 23.69 -21.93
N VAL A 33 7.71 23.84 -20.69
CA VAL A 33 7.56 22.77 -19.71
C VAL A 33 6.07 22.72 -19.36
N SER A 34 5.33 21.82 -20.01
CA SER A 34 4.00 21.47 -19.54
C SER A 34 4.15 20.97 -18.10
N ALA A 35 3.61 21.73 -17.14
CA ALA A 35 3.45 21.24 -15.78
C ALA A 35 2.49 20.04 -15.85
N GLN A 36 3.05 18.83 -15.84
CA GLN A 36 2.24 17.64 -15.64
C GLN A 36 1.58 17.79 -14.26
N PRO A 37 0.27 17.55 -14.12
CA PRO A 37 -0.37 17.51 -12.81
C PRO A 37 0.42 16.52 -11.96
N THR A 38 0.98 16.98 -10.84
CA THR A 38 1.55 16.06 -9.85
C THR A 38 0.44 15.07 -9.51
N PRO A 39 0.66 13.75 -9.63
CA PRO A 39 -0.33 12.78 -9.20
C PRO A 39 -0.75 13.11 -7.78
N ALA A 40 -2.05 13.31 -7.56
CA ALA A 40 -2.56 13.54 -6.22
C ALA A 40 -2.18 12.33 -5.36
N HIS A 41 -1.69 12.59 -4.14
CA HIS A 41 -1.41 11.50 -3.21
C HIS A 41 -2.70 10.68 -2.97
N PRO A 42 -2.57 9.34 -2.82
CA PRO A 42 -3.72 8.51 -2.51
C PRO A 42 -4.40 8.96 -1.20
N ASP A 43 -5.72 8.86 -1.14
CA ASP A 43 -6.48 9.19 0.07
C ASP A 43 -6.50 7.98 1.02
N TRP A 44 -5.82 8.13 2.15
CA TRP A 44 -5.71 7.11 3.21
C TRP A 44 -6.58 7.39 4.43
N SER A 45 -7.56 8.29 4.34
CA SER A 45 -8.46 8.66 5.44
C SER A 45 -9.11 7.45 6.12
N SER A 46 -9.60 6.49 5.35
CA SER A 46 -10.22 5.25 5.85
C SER A 46 -9.25 4.31 6.58
N PHE A 47 -7.93 4.48 6.42
CA PHE A 47 -6.89 3.64 7.03
C PHE A 47 -6.26 4.25 8.28
N GLN A 48 -6.59 5.50 8.62
CA GLN A 48 -5.94 6.24 9.71
C GLN A 48 -5.97 5.49 11.04
N PHE A 49 -7.04 4.75 11.32
CA PHE A 49 -7.17 4.00 12.57
C PHE A 49 -6.18 2.83 12.68
N LEU A 50 -5.64 2.32 11.57
CA LEU A 50 -4.63 1.25 11.55
C LEU A 50 -3.22 1.76 11.76
N LEU A 51 -2.93 3.01 11.36
CA LEU A 51 -1.59 3.56 11.38
C LEU A 51 -1.02 3.60 12.81
N GLY A 52 0.25 3.21 12.93
CA GLY A 52 0.98 3.13 14.19
C GLY A 52 1.50 1.74 14.50
N GLU A 53 1.98 1.59 15.74
CA GLU A 53 2.52 0.35 16.27
C GLU A 53 1.53 -0.30 17.22
N TRP A 54 1.45 -1.63 17.14
CA TRP A 54 0.47 -2.44 17.86
C TRP A 54 1.14 -3.64 18.50
N THR A 55 0.71 -3.96 19.71
CA THR A 55 1.05 -5.20 20.42
C THR A 55 -0.18 -6.08 20.49
N GLY A 56 -0.08 -7.30 19.96
CA GLY A 56 -1.16 -8.28 19.94
C GLY A 56 -1.20 -9.15 21.19
N GLU A 57 -2.41 -9.41 21.69
CA GLU A 57 -2.73 -10.44 22.67
C GLU A 57 -3.57 -11.52 21.98
N GLY A 58 -3.01 -12.72 21.85
CA GLY A 58 -3.74 -13.87 21.31
C GLY A 58 -4.68 -14.45 22.37
N SER A 59 -6.00 -14.40 22.14
CA SER A 59 -6.97 -15.05 23.04
C SER A 59 -7.47 -16.36 22.44
N GLY A 60 -6.93 -17.50 22.90
CA GLY A 60 -7.49 -18.82 22.62
C GLY A 60 -6.55 -20.01 22.84
N ASP A 61 -6.30 -20.40 24.09
CA ASP A 61 -5.74 -21.71 24.53
C ASP A 61 -4.28 -22.07 24.08
N PRO A 62 -3.62 -23.09 24.69
CA PRO A 62 -2.19 -23.01 25.06
C PRO A 62 -1.22 -22.91 23.88
N GLY A 63 -0.73 -21.69 23.68
CA GLY A 63 0.14 -21.26 22.58
C GLY A 63 0.14 -19.74 22.47
N GLN A 64 0.08 -19.07 23.64
CA GLN A 64 0.06 -17.61 23.84
C GLN A 64 1.19 -16.96 23.03
N GLY A 65 0.87 -16.60 21.78
CA GLY A 65 1.79 -15.91 20.89
C GLY A 65 1.73 -14.43 21.20
N THR A 66 2.87 -13.86 21.57
CA THR A 66 3.02 -12.40 21.61
C THR A 66 3.52 -11.96 20.24
N GLY A 67 2.92 -10.92 19.70
CA GLY A 67 3.37 -10.36 18.44
C GLY A 67 3.25 -8.85 18.42
N THR A 68 4.09 -8.21 17.62
CA THR A 68 4.01 -6.79 17.34
C THR A 68 3.86 -6.60 15.86
N PHE A 69 3.02 -5.64 15.48
CA PHE A 69 2.90 -5.24 14.08
C PHE A 69 2.76 -3.73 13.98
N THR A 70 3.12 -3.21 12.81
CA THR A 70 3.08 -1.78 12.52
C THR A 70 2.36 -1.57 11.20
N PHE A 71 1.57 -0.50 11.08
CA PHE A 71 1.18 0.07 9.79
C PHE A 71 1.79 1.47 9.67
N SER A 72 2.56 1.69 8.61
CA SER A 72 3.31 2.94 8.41
C SER A 72 3.21 3.41 6.96
N MET A 73 3.16 4.73 6.76
CA MET A 73 3.24 5.31 5.43
C MET A 73 4.67 5.19 4.91
N ASP A 74 4.82 4.89 3.62
CA ASP A 74 6.12 4.83 2.95
C ASP A 74 6.02 5.43 1.53
N LEU A 75 7.15 5.59 0.85
CA LEU A 75 7.26 6.12 -0.51
C LEU A 75 6.56 7.47 -0.66
N GLN A 76 6.81 8.40 0.26
CA GLN A 76 6.16 9.72 0.28
C GLN A 76 4.63 9.60 0.32
N ASN A 77 4.12 8.74 1.21
CA ASN A 77 2.70 8.52 1.45
C ASN A 77 1.92 7.85 0.29
N HIS A 78 2.62 7.18 -0.64
CA HIS A 78 1.96 6.47 -1.74
C HIS A 78 1.50 5.05 -1.35
N VAL A 79 2.08 4.46 -0.30
CA VAL A 79 1.73 3.12 0.17
C VAL A 79 1.68 3.06 1.69
N ILE A 80 0.94 2.09 2.22
CA ILE A 80 1.04 1.68 3.62
C ILE A 80 1.81 0.36 3.68
N ILE A 81 2.82 0.28 4.54
CA ILE A 81 3.56 -0.93 4.82
C ILE A 81 3.12 -1.48 6.17
N ARG A 82 2.60 -2.71 6.17
CA ARG A 82 2.43 -3.52 7.37
C ARG A 82 3.63 -4.41 7.57
N ARG A 83 4.23 -4.42 8.76
CA ARG A 83 5.22 -5.42 9.18
C ARG A 83 4.71 -6.10 10.44
N ASN A 84 4.91 -7.40 10.56
CA ASN A 84 4.52 -8.16 11.74
C ASN A 84 5.56 -9.20 12.09
N GLN A 85 5.67 -9.42 13.39
CA GLN A 85 6.48 -10.46 13.99
C GLN A 85 5.69 -11.03 15.17
N SER A 86 5.46 -12.34 15.11
CA SER A 86 4.81 -13.10 16.18
C SER A 86 5.69 -14.28 16.57
N GLY A 87 5.87 -14.48 17.88
CA GLY A 87 6.60 -15.61 18.43
C GLY A 87 5.66 -16.54 19.18
N PHE A 88 5.80 -17.84 18.95
CA PHE A 88 5.02 -18.88 19.62
C PHE A 88 5.96 -19.79 20.40
N PRO A 89 5.79 -19.91 21.73
CA PRO A 89 6.64 -20.77 22.54
C PRO A 89 6.42 -22.25 22.19
N ALA A 90 7.42 -23.08 22.49
CA ALA A 90 7.29 -24.52 22.31
C ALA A 90 6.15 -25.07 23.20
N THR A 91 5.41 -26.04 22.67
CA THR A 91 4.42 -26.81 23.42
C THR A 91 4.91 -28.24 23.60
N LYS A 92 4.13 -29.08 24.28
CA LYS A 92 4.46 -30.52 24.42
C LYS A 92 4.53 -31.25 23.08
N THR A 93 3.88 -30.73 22.05
CA THR A 93 3.70 -31.41 20.75
C THR A 93 4.33 -30.67 19.58
N HIS A 94 4.72 -29.40 19.75
CA HIS A 94 5.26 -28.56 18.69
C HIS A 94 6.48 -27.76 19.18
N ALA A 95 7.50 -27.65 18.33
CA ALA A 95 8.63 -26.77 18.60
C ALA A 95 8.18 -25.30 18.62
N ALA A 96 8.98 -24.44 19.26
CA ALA A 96 8.80 -23.00 19.15
C ALA A 96 8.93 -22.58 17.68
N PHE A 97 8.12 -21.62 17.25
CA PHE A 97 8.19 -21.08 15.90
C PHE A 97 7.87 -19.59 15.90
N SER A 98 8.25 -18.91 14.82
CA SER A 98 7.97 -17.50 14.61
C SER A 98 7.29 -17.29 13.27
N HIS A 99 6.28 -16.43 13.25
CA HIS A 99 5.62 -15.98 12.04
C HIS A 99 5.99 -14.53 11.78
N ASN A 100 6.55 -14.26 10.60
CA ASN A 100 6.90 -12.92 10.16
C ASN A 100 6.25 -12.67 8.81
N ASP A 101 5.67 -11.48 8.66
CA ASP A 101 5.03 -11.14 7.40
C ASP A 101 5.14 -9.64 7.08
N LEU A 102 4.99 -9.35 5.79
CA LEU A 102 5.04 -8.03 5.18
C LEU A 102 3.82 -7.87 4.26
N MET A 103 3.09 -6.77 4.41
CA MET A 103 2.03 -6.41 3.48
C MET A 103 2.23 -4.98 2.97
N VAL A 104 2.09 -4.80 1.66
CA VAL A 104 2.11 -3.49 0.98
C VAL A 104 0.70 -3.19 0.51
N VAL A 105 0.08 -2.15 1.08
CA VAL A 105 -1.24 -1.65 0.68
C VAL A 105 -1.06 -0.48 -0.26
N TYR A 106 -1.74 -0.50 -1.41
CA TYR A 106 -1.61 0.48 -2.48
C TYR A 106 -2.96 0.80 -3.13
N GLN A 107 -3.05 1.98 -3.72
CA GLN A 107 -4.20 2.43 -4.50
C GLN A 107 -3.78 2.64 -5.96
N GLU A 108 -4.63 2.21 -6.88
CA GLU A 108 -4.49 2.52 -8.29
C GLU A 108 -5.66 3.43 -8.72
N PRO A 109 -5.43 4.41 -9.62
CA PRO A 109 -6.50 5.28 -10.09
C PRO A 109 -7.70 4.49 -10.63
N GLY A 110 -8.89 4.77 -10.09
CA GLY A 110 -10.14 4.15 -10.52
C GLY A 110 -10.33 2.69 -10.09
N LYS A 111 -9.45 2.13 -9.23
CA LYS A 111 -9.58 0.77 -8.70
C LYS A 111 -9.77 0.77 -7.18
N PRO A 112 -10.36 -0.29 -6.61
CA PRO A 112 -10.37 -0.50 -5.17
C PRO A 112 -8.95 -0.57 -4.60
N THR A 113 -8.80 -0.18 -3.32
CA THR A 113 -7.53 -0.37 -2.61
C THR A 113 -7.19 -1.86 -2.57
N SER A 114 -5.93 -2.17 -2.80
CA SER A 114 -5.41 -3.53 -2.90
C SER A 114 -4.19 -3.69 -2.02
N ALA A 115 -3.82 -4.94 -1.72
CA ALA A 115 -2.61 -5.22 -0.96
C ALA A 115 -1.92 -6.49 -1.43
N MET A 116 -0.59 -6.49 -1.37
CA MET A 116 0.24 -7.67 -1.61
C MET A 116 0.88 -8.09 -0.29
N TYR A 117 0.70 -9.36 0.08
CA TYR A 117 1.19 -9.96 1.32
C TYR A 117 2.26 -11.01 1.05
N PHE A 118 3.24 -11.10 1.95
CA PHE A 118 4.33 -12.08 1.96
C PHE A 118 4.60 -12.55 3.38
N ASP A 119 4.92 -13.82 3.59
CA ASP A 119 5.39 -14.33 4.88
C ASP A 119 6.62 -15.24 4.78
N ASN A 120 7.18 -15.59 5.94
CA ASN A 120 8.32 -16.49 6.06
C ASN A 120 7.96 -17.98 5.88
N GLU A 121 6.68 -18.31 5.65
CA GLU A 121 6.22 -19.64 5.27
C GLU A 121 6.17 -19.81 3.74
N GLY A 122 6.44 -18.74 2.99
CA GLY A 122 6.50 -18.74 1.53
C GLY A 122 5.18 -18.41 0.85
N HIS A 123 4.19 -17.89 1.58
CA HIS A 123 2.94 -17.44 0.99
C HIS A 123 3.12 -16.08 0.30
N THR A 124 2.46 -15.93 -0.85
CA THR A 124 2.25 -14.64 -1.52
C THR A 124 0.77 -14.52 -1.82
N ILE A 125 0.13 -13.47 -1.31
CA ILE A 125 -1.33 -13.33 -1.36
C ILE A 125 -1.70 -11.94 -1.85
N GLN A 126 -2.44 -11.89 -2.96
CA GLN A 126 -3.09 -10.68 -3.44
C GLN A 126 -4.43 -10.51 -2.72
N TYR A 127 -4.63 -9.33 -2.14
CA TYR A 127 -5.84 -8.93 -1.43
C TYR A 127 -6.52 -7.74 -2.10
N HIS A 128 -7.84 -7.70 -1.97
CA HIS A 128 -8.68 -6.53 -2.21
C HIS A 128 -9.36 -6.10 -0.92
N THR A 129 -9.49 -4.78 -0.72
CA THR A 129 -10.11 -4.26 0.50
C THR A 129 -11.59 -3.95 0.31
N ALA A 130 -12.40 -4.32 1.29
CA ALA A 130 -13.72 -3.75 1.51
C ALA A 130 -13.67 -2.78 2.69
N LEU A 131 -14.21 -1.57 2.47
CA LEU A 131 -14.28 -0.49 3.46
C LEU A 131 -15.75 -0.20 3.77
N PRO A 132 -16.29 -0.70 4.90
CA PRO A 132 -17.64 -0.34 5.32
C PRO A 132 -17.77 1.16 5.57
N THR A 133 -18.95 1.72 5.33
CA THR A 133 -19.23 3.16 5.45
C THR A 133 -19.04 3.73 6.85
N ASN A 134 -18.91 2.88 7.88
CA ASN A 134 -18.69 3.30 9.25
C ASN A 134 -17.26 3.81 9.52
N GLY A 135 -16.30 3.60 8.60
CA GLY A 135 -14.91 4.05 8.72
C GLY A 135 -14.14 3.42 9.89
N LYS A 136 -14.66 2.34 10.47
CA LYS A 136 -14.09 1.69 11.66
C LYS A 136 -13.56 0.28 11.39
N SER A 137 -13.74 -0.23 10.18
CA SER A 137 -13.23 -1.55 9.82
C SER A 137 -12.70 -1.58 8.41
N ILE A 138 -11.77 -2.51 8.18
CA ILE A 138 -11.24 -2.84 6.86
C ILE A 138 -11.14 -4.35 6.78
N THR A 139 -11.58 -4.91 5.66
CA THR A 139 -11.46 -6.33 5.37
C THR A 139 -10.61 -6.51 4.12
N PHE A 140 -9.54 -7.28 4.23
CA PHE A 140 -8.72 -7.73 3.12
C PHE A 140 -9.17 -9.14 2.73
N THR A 141 -9.67 -9.31 1.51
CA THR A 141 -10.11 -10.63 1.00
C THR A 141 -9.24 -11.04 -0.17
N SER A 142 -8.70 -12.26 -0.13
CA SER A 142 -7.80 -12.76 -1.15
C SER A 142 -8.53 -13.09 -2.44
N ASP A 143 -7.82 -13.03 -3.56
CA ASP A 143 -8.36 -13.55 -4.82
C ASP A 143 -8.66 -15.06 -4.73
N PRO A 144 -9.68 -15.54 -5.46
CA PRO A 144 -9.90 -16.97 -5.61
C PRO A 144 -8.78 -17.58 -6.45
N LEU A 145 -8.16 -18.65 -5.93
CA LEU A 145 -7.18 -19.45 -6.66
C LEU A 145 -7.67 -20.91 -6.76
N PRO A 146 -7.56 -21.56 -7.93
CA PRO A 146 -7.98 -22.95 -8.09
C PRO A 146 -7.29 -23.88 -7.10
N ALA A 147 -8.07 -24.75 -6.44
CA ALA A 147 -7.58 -25.72 -5.47
C ALA A 147 -6.77 -25.12 -4.28
N ARG A 148 -6.93 -23.83 -4.01
CA ARG A 148 -6.29 -23.14 -2.88
C ARG A 148 -7.36 -22.51 -1.98
N PRO A 149 -7.13 -22.46 -0.66
CA PRO A 149 -8.02 -21.75 0.24
C PRO A 149 -8.04 -20.25 -0.10
N ARG A 150 -9.16 -19.59 0.23
CA ARG A 150 -9.23 -18.13 0.28
C ARG A 150 -9.09 -17.65 1.71
N PHE A 151 -8.58 -16.44 1.83
CA PHE A 151 -8.25 -15.83 3.11
C PHE A 151 -8.96 -14.50 3.27
N GLN A 152 -9.42 -14.23 4.48
CA GLN A 152 -9.99 -12.95 4.85
C GLN A 152 -9.32 -12.46 6.14
N LEU A 153 -8.79 -11.25 6.12
CA LEU A 153 -8.19 -10.59 7.27
C LEU A 153 -8.96 -9.30 7.55
N SER A 154 -9.61 -9.22 8.70
CA SER A 154 -10.43 -8.09 9.09
C SER A 154 -9.84 -7.38 10.30
N TYR A 155 -9.80 -6.06 10.22
CA TYR A 155 -9.44 -5.17 11.33
C TYR A 155 -10.65 -4.31 11.70
N THR A 156 -10.97 -4.22 12.99
CA THR A 156 -12.02 -3.33 13.49
C THR A 156 -11.47 -2.49 14.65
N SER A 157 -11.60 -1.16 14.56
CA SER A 157 -11.34 -0.27 15.69
C SER A 157 -12.38 -0.48 16.77
N LEU A 158 -11.92 -0.90 17.96
CA LEU A 158 -12.75 -1.02 19.15
C LEU A 158 -12.70 0.29 19.96
N SER A 159 -11.54 0.94 19.97
CA SER A 159 -11.29 2.27 20.53
C SER A 159 -10.13 2.93 19.76
N PRO A 160 -9.75 4.19 20.09
CA PRO A 160 -8.56 4.81 19.49
C PRO A 160 -7.27 4.00 19.67
N ASP A 161 -7.18 3.22 20.75
CA ASP A 161 -5.97 2.48 21.17
C ASP A 161 -6.14 0.96 21.13
N SER A 162 -7.23 0.44 20.56
CA SER A 162 -7.45 -1.01 20.46
C SER A 162 -8.10 -1.46 19.14
N LEU A 163 -7.63 -2.59 18.64
CA LEU A 163 -8.10 -3.26 17.44
C LEU A 163 -8.58 -4.68 17.75
N LEU A 164 -9.65 -5.08 17.07
CA LEU A 164 -9.99 -6.48 16.87
C LEU A 164 -9.43 -6.93 15.52
N ILE A 165 -8.80 -8.11 15.52
CA ILE A 165 -8.24 -8.76 14.34
C ILE A 165 -8.91 -10.11 14.20
N ILE A 166 -9.51 -10.37 13.04
CA ILE A 166 -10.12 -11.65 12.71
C ILE A 166 -9.48 -12.16 11.42
N PHE A 167 -9.00 -13.40 11.44
CA PHE A 167 -8.51 -14.10 10.27
C PHE A 167 -9.39 -15.31 10.00
N GLU A 168 -9.87 -15.42 8.78
CA GLU A 168 -10.83 -16.44 8.36
C GLU A 168 -10.33 -17.13 7.09
N ILE A 169 -10.70 -18.39 6.96
CA ILE A 169 -10.31 -19.24 5.83
C ILE A 169 -11.57 -19.83 5.22
N ALA A 170 -11.66 -19.77 3.89
CA ALA A 170 -12.64 -20.52 3.11
C ALA A 170 -11.92 -21.65 2.36
N PRO A 171 -12.32 -22.92 2.52
CA PRO A 171 -11.67 -24.03 1.83
C PRO A 171 -11.96 -23.99 0.33
N PRO A 172 -11.12 -24.63 -0.51
CA PRO A 172 -11.27 -24.59 -1.97
C PRO A 172 -12.64 -25.08 -2.48
N SER A 173 -13.27 -26.01 -1.77
CA SER A 173 -14.59 -26.57 -2.12
C SER A 173 -15.75 -25.61 -1.89
N THR A 174 -15.58 -24.63 -1.01
CA THR A 174 -16.59 -23.62 -0.67
C THR A 174 -15.90 -22.26 -0.48
N PRO A 175 -15.39 -21.65 -1.57
CA PRO A 175 -14.44 -20.53 -1.51
C PRO A 175 -15.04 -19.22 -0.95
N ASP A 176 -16.36 -19.13 -0.81
CA ASP A 176 -17.04 -17.98 -0.21
C ASP A 176 -17.57 -18.26 1.20
N HIS A 177 -17.34 -19.47 1.74
CA HIS A 177 -17.75 -19.84 3.09
C HIS A 177 -16.59 -19.70 4.07
N PHE A 178 -16.32 -18.46 4.47
CA PHE A 178 -15.27 -18.13 5.43
C PHE A 178 -15.65 -18.61 6.83
N THR A 179 -14.68 -19.25 7.50
CA THR A 179 -14.80 -19.65 8.90
C THR A 179 -13.63 -19.07 9.68
N LYS A 180 -13.93 -18.52 10.86
CA LYS A 180 -12.93 -17.94 11.76
C LYS A 180 -11.87 -18.95 12.13
N TYR A 181 -10.63 -18.64 11.78
CA TYR A 181 -9.44 -19.41 12.10
C TYR A 181 -8.70 -18.82 13.30
N LEU A 182 -8.58 -17.49 13.36
CA LEU A 182 -7.94 -16.78 14.46
C LEU A 182 -8.72 -15.51 14.81
N GLU A 183 -8.76 -15.21 16.10
CA GLU A 183 -9.22 -13.94 16.66
C GLU A 183 -8.17 -13.42 17.64
N GLY A 184 -7.83 -12.14 17.52
CA GLY A 184 -6.89 -11.49 18.42
C GLY A 184 -7.30 -10.06 18.70
N ARG A 185 -6.86 -9.55 19.85
CA ARG A 185 -6.92 -8.11 20.12
C ARG A 185 -5.52 -7.54 20.03
N ALA A 186 -5.43 -6.28 19.65
CA ALA A 186 -4.17 -5.55 19.69
C ALA A 186 -4.38 -4.17 20.31
N TYR A 187 -3.35 -3.69 21.00
CA TYR A 187 -3.34 -2.41 21.67
C TYR A 187 -2.20 -1.56 21.12
N ARG A 188 -2.38 -0.24 21.07
CA ARG A 188 -1.29 0.65 20.66
C ARG A 188 -0.08 0.46 21.58
N SER A 189 1.09 0.30 20.98
CA SER A 189 2.35 0.26 21.73
C SER A 189 2.53 1.56 22.50
N GLY A 190 2.81 1.47 23.81
CA GLY A 190 2.89 2.62 24.71
C GLY A 190 1.60 2.96 25.48
N THR A 191 0.47 2.35 25.14
CA THR A 191 -0.82 2.54 25.83
C THR A 191 -1.31 1.26 26.52
N VAL A 192 -0.42 0.26 26.72
CA VAL A 192 -0.76 -1.01 27.37
C VAL A 192 -1.49 -0.72 28.69
N PRO A 193 -2.76 -1.13 28.85
CA PRO A 193 -3.42 -1.05 30.13
C PRO A 193 -2.58 -1.86 31.12
N VAL A 194 -2.14 -1.24 32.21
CA VAL A 194 -1.54 -1.98 33.32
C VAL A 194 -2.63 -2.89 33.86
N ILE A 195 -2.66 -4.14 33.40
CA ILE A 195 -3.42 -5.19 34.08
C ILE A 195 -2.64 -5.43 35.36
N GLN A 196 -3.10 -4.82 36.46
CA GLN A 196 -2.60 -5.14 37.78
C GLN A 196 -2.89 -6.62 38.02
N SER A 197 -1.87 -7.45 37.92
CA SER A 197 -1.92 -8.79 38.48
C SER A 197 -2.15 -8.63 39.98
N GLU A 198 -3.35 -8.99 40.46
CA GLU A 198 -3.59 -9.12 41.89
C GLU A 198 -2.62 -10.15 42.44
N GLU A 199 -1.58 -9.66 43.12
CA GLU A 199 -0.69 -10.44 43.94
C GLU A 199 -1.53 -11.07 45.04
N LYS A 200 -1.79 -12.36 44.90
CA LYS A 200 -2.47 -13.17 45.89
C LYS A 200 -1.60 -13.20 47.15
N GLN A 201 -1.89 -12.30 48.07
CA GLN A 201 -1.24 -12.27 49.38
C GLN A 201 -1.56 -13.56 50.13
N LYS A 202 -0.50 -14.07 50.74
CA LYS A 202 -0.33 -15.37 51.37
C LYS A 202 -1.17 -15.55 52.64
#